data_AF-A0A7V5AMC1-F1
#
_entry.id   AF-A0A7V5AMC1-F1
#
_cell.length_a   1.000
_cell.length_b   1.000
_cell.length_c   1.000
_cell.angle_alpha   90.00
_cell.angle_beta   90.00
_cell.angle_gamma   90.00
#
_symmetry.space_group_name_H-M   'P 1'
#
loop_
_entity.id
_entity.type
_entity.pdbx_description
1 polymer ?
#
loop_
_entity_poly.entity_id
_entity_poly.type
_entity_poly.pdbx_seq_one_letter_code
_entity_poly.pdbx_strand_id
1 'polypeptide(L)'
;MGNKGKMRKIAITFLISLLLVGGTNVLAKEKTVIAILPFTVHSAENIDYVQLGIWDMLISRLSADEKIEVASKDTVFANLKEIGKREYAQGDIYGLGKKMNVDFVVWGSITKIGNNVSIDGRLLDIGTYKSPIGIYAQSQGLDEIIPKISDFAQRILTFVTGGSPAPASSSTPSTPPPAETATPQTLREKAIIAGMKATKKGTLTAIPINPDFISAPQVLDRKDFWMSQQLPFEVRGMDVGDINADGQNEIVVIDTNNVYIFQRKGTQLNLLQKITGNSYDNYLSVDIADINGNGIKEIIVSNINKDIVSSFVLEWKGGKFSPIATKLPYFLRIVYDGSGEPILLGQEIGTEKPFENPIHEIVWDGTAYRKGKKMRIPTGLSVYGLTLDNLDSRGPEKVIAFDDDDFLCVYDKTDKPIDKIRIIGGSNELLWKSDEQFGGSNNFIEPYGSYMGDTERELRFFINPRILTYDTNKDGKKEFIIIKNLSATGRLFKKTRLFTAAEVYNLEWDGMGFVENWRTKKINGYIADYQIKDIDNDGQIEIVLALVLSTGISTQDRSAIVAYKLIPQK
;
A
#
# COMPACT_ATOMS: atom_id res chain seq x y z
N MET A 1 -64.81 56.26 29.27
CA MET A 1 -64.72 54.79 29.38
C MET A 1 -63.78 54.27 28.29
N GLY A 2 -62.45 54.33 28.38
CA GLY A 2 -61.60 54.16 29.54
C GLY A 2 -61.31 52.67 29.76
N ASN A 3 -60.26 52.15 29.13
CA ASN A 3 -59.56 50.91 29.53
C ASN A 3 -60.07 49.50 29.12
N LYS A 4 -60.89 49.34 28.07
CA LYS A 4 -61.23 48.00 27.51
C LYS A 4 -60.49 47.60 26.21
N GLY A 5 -59.91 48.56 25.48
CA GLY A 5 -59.24 48.31 24.20
C GLY A 5 -57.79 47.83 24.29
N LYS A 6 -57.05 48.21 25.36
CA LYS A 6 -55.64 47.81 25.56
C LYS A 6 -55.50 46.38 26.13
N MET A 7 -56.38 45.96 27.03
CA MET A 7 -56.36 44.59 27.57
C MET A 7 -56.72 43.53 26.52
N ARG A 8 -57.58 43.84 25.54
CA ARG A 8 -57.95 42.91 24.48
C ARG A 8 -56.81 42.68 23.48
N LYS A 9 -55.99 43.70 23.21
CA LYS A 9 -54.79 43.55 22.37
C LYS A 9 -53.69 42.78 23.10
N ILE A 10 -53.48 43.02 24.39
CA ILE A 10 -52.48 42.28 25.18
C ILE A 10 -52.89 40.82 25.38
N ALA A 11 -54.18 40.53 25.60
CA ALA A 11 -54.68 39.15 25.72
C ALA A 11 -54.62 38.38 24.39
N ILE A 12 -54.83 39.03 23.24
CA ILE A 12 -54.72 38.40 21.92
C ILE A 12 -53.25 38.16 21.55
N THR A 13 -52.34 39.07 21.92
CA THR A 13 -50.89 38.85 21.72
C THR A 13 -50.35 37.75 22.64
N PHE A 14 -50.87 37.62 23.87
CA PHE A 14 -50.51 36.52 24.78
C PHE A 14 -51.09 35.17 24.33
N LEU A 15 -52.29 35.15 23.74
CA LEU A 15 -52.91 33.92 23.22
C LEU A 15 -52.25 33.42 21.92
N ILE A 16 -51.76 34.33 21.07
CA ILE A 16 -50.95 33.99 19.88
C ILE A 16 -49.54 33.54 20.29
N SER A 17 -48.99 34.09 21.37
CA SER A 17 -47.71 33.63 21.94
C SER A 17 -47.81 32.26 22.64
N LEU A 18 -48.98 31.89 23.16
CA LEU A 18 -49.20 30.60 23.85
C LEU A 18 -49.57 29.45 22.88
N LEU A 19 -50.08 29.78 21.69
CA LEU A 19 -50.35 28.82 20.61
C LEU A 19 -49.11 28.46 19.76
N LEU A 20 -47.98 29.17 19.93
CA LEU A 20 -46.71 28.83 19.27
C LEU A 20 -45.81 27.85 20.06
N VAL A 21 -46.20 27.43 21.27
CA VAL A 21 -45.42 26.50 22.11
C VAL A 21 -45.95 25.06 22.05
N GLY A 22 -47.02 24.82 21.28
CA GLY A 22 -47.61 23.49 21.05
C GLY A 22 -47.06 22.75 19.84
N GLY A 23 -45.92 23.18 19.27
CA GLY A 23 -45.22 22.41 18.25
C GLY A 23 -44.69 21.14 18.89
N THR A 24 -45.36 20.01 18.65
CA THR A 24 -44.76 18.70 18.82
C THR A 24 -43.41 18.72 18.12
N ASN A 25 -42.33 18.73 18.89
CA ASN A 25 -41.01 18.35 18.40
C ASN A 25 -41.15 16.89 17.96
N VAL A 26 -41.56 16.68 16.71
CA VAL A 26 -41.04 15.55 15.95
C VAL A 26 -39.54 15.85 15.88
N LEU A 27 -38.80 15.35 16.87
CA LEU A 27 -37.38 15.12 16.75
C LEU A 27 -37.24 14.23 15.52
N ALA A 28 -37.09 14.87 14.35
CA ALA A 28 -36.55 14.21 13.18
C ALA A 28 -35.18 13.73 13.63
N LYS A 29 -35.07 12.42 13.86
CA LYS A 29 -33.81 11.78 14.18
C LYS A 29 -32.94 11.99 12.94
N GLU A 30 -32.06 12.99 13.00
CA GLU A 30 -31.30 13.49 11.84
C GLU A 30 -30.47 12.39 11.18
N LYS A 31 -30.12 11.32 11.90
CA LYS A 31 -29.40 10.15 11.37
C LYS A 31 -29.87 8.85 12.03
N THR A 32 -30.01 7.81 11.22
CA THR A 32 -30.27 6.45 11.70
C THR A 32 -28.95 5.80 12.10
N VAL A 33 -28.87 5.33 13.35
CA VAL A 33 -27.63 4.76 13.89
C VAL A 33 -27.64 3.24 13.75
N ILE A 34 -26.64 2.67 13.09
CA ILE A 34 -26.51 1.23 12.85
C ILE A 34 -25.26 0.68 13.54
N ALA A 35 -25.38 -0.40 14.31
CA ALA A 35 -24.23 -1.18 14.75
C ALA A 35 -24.02 -2.41 13.87
N ILE A 36 -22.79 -2.63 13.41
CA ILE A 36 -22.40 -3.87 12.74
C ILE A 36 -21.52 -4.67 13.70
N LEU A 37 -21.91 -5.91 13.99
CA LEU A 37 -21.12 -6.83 14.80
C LEU A 37 -20.15 -7.63 13.92
N PRO A 38 -19.00 -8.08 14.46
CA PRO A 38 -18.10 -8.96 13.73
C PRO A 38 -18.82 -10.27 13.39
N PHE A 39 -18.82 -10.64 12.11
CA PHE A 39 -19.49 -11.84 11.61
C PHE A 39 -18.78 -13.10 12.11
N THR A 40 -19.49 -14.14 12.55
CA THR A 40 -18.84 -15.39 12.97
C THR A 40 -18.25 -16.13 11.78
N VAL A 41 -17.08 -16.75 11.93
CA VAL A 41 -16.40 -17.45 10.83
C VAL A 41 -16.59 -18.96 10.94
N HIS A 42 -17.04 -19.58 9.85
CA HIS A 42 -17.10 -21.03 9.69
C HIS A 42 -16.25 -21.43 8.47
N SER A 43 -15.00 -21.83 8.73
CA SER A 43 -14.09 -22.31 7.68
C SER A 43 -13.11 -23.35 8.22
N ALA A 44 -12.60 -24.21 7.34
CA ALA A 44 -11.50 -25.11 7.64
C ALA A 44 -10.13 -24.40 7.65
N GLU A 45 -10.05 -23.20 7.04
CA GLU A 45 -8.85 -22.36 6.98
C GLU A 45 -9.01 -21.13 7.87
N ASN A 46 -7.91 -20.53 8.34
CA ASN A 46 -7.99 -19.24 9.02
C ASN A 46 -8.31 -18.15 7.98
N ILE A 47 -9.50 -17.56 8.11
CA ILE A 47 -9.98 -16.45 7.26
C ILE A 47 -10.35 -15.22 8.08
N ASP A 48 -9.70 -15.01 9.23
CA ASP A 48 -9.98 -13.88 10.12
C ASP A 48 -9.77 -12.54 9.39
N TYR A 49 -8.83 -12.51 8.42
CA TYR A 49 -8.63 -11.37 7.53
C TYR A 49 -9.84 -11.06 6.64
N VAL A 50 -10.57 -12.09 6.18
CA VAL A 50 -11.79 -11.94 5.38
C VAL A 50 -12.92 -11.39 6.26
N GLN A 51 -13.03 -11.90 7.49
CA GLN A 51 -14.01 -11.41 8.47
C GLN A 51 -13.83 -9.91 8.76
N LEU A 52 -12.59 -9.50 9.04
CA LEU A 52 -12.25 -8.09 9.26
C LEU A 52 -12.49 -7.26 8.00
N GLY A 53 -12.08 -7.74 6.83
CA GLY A 53 -12.31 -7.06 5.56
C GLY A 53 -13.78 -6.82 5.28
N ILE A 54 -14.64 -7.84 5.45
CA ILE A 54 -16.09 -7.72 5.27
C ILE A 54 -16.67 -6.71 6.26
N TRP A 55 -16.27 -6.79 7.53
CA TRP A 55 -16.79 -5.89 8.56
C TRP A 55 -16.48 -4.43 8.23
N ASP A 56 -15.26 -4.16 7.78
CA ASP A 56 -14.79 -2.81 7.44
C ASP A 56 -15.46 -2.26 6.19
N MET A 57 -15.62 -3.12 5.19
CA MET A 57 -16.33 -2.77 3.96
C MET A 57 -17.80 -2.45 4.23
N LEU A 58 -18.48 -3.21 5.09
CA LEU A 58 -19.86 -2.92 5.48
C LEU A 58 -19.95 -1.58 6.23
N ILE A 59 -19.05 -1.31 7.17
CA ILE A 59 -19.00 -0.03 7.89
C ILE A 59 -18.80 1.12 6.89
N SER A 60 -17.84 0.99 5.98
CA SER A 60 -17.52 2.03 4.99
C SER A 60 -18.69 2.29 4.04
N ARG A 61 -19.31 1.24 3.50
CA ARG A 61 -20.42 1.37 2.54
C ARG A 61 -21.69 1.92 3.18
N LEU A 62 -21.99 1.57 4.43
CA LEU A 62 -23.14 2.13 5.14
C LEU A 62 -22.90 3.57 5.62
N SER A 63 -21.66 3.90 6.00
CA SER A 63 -21.30 5.28 6.41
C SER A 63 -21.21 6.26 5.24
N ALA A 64 -21.26 5.77 4.00
CA ALA A 64 -21.26 6.62 2.80
C ALA A 64 -22.60 7.34 2.57
N ASP A 65 -23.69 6.89 3.21
CA ASP A 65 -24.98 7.58 3.17
C ASP A 65 -25.06 8.60 4.31
N GLU A 66 -25.29 9.88 3.99
CA GLU A 66 -25.33 10.97 4.96
C GLU A 66 -26.43 10.83 6.02
N LYS A 67 -27.44 9.97 5.77
CA LYS A 67 -28.54 9.67 6.70
C LYS A 67 -28.22 8.54 7.67
N ILE A 68 -27.08 7.87 7.52
CA ILE A 68 -26.65 6.77 8.37
C ILE A 68 -25.43 7.17 9.18
N GLU A 69 -25.47 6.82 10.46
CA GLU A 69 -24.32 6.85 11.36
C GLU A 69 -24.00 5.41 11.78
N VAL A 70 -22.76 4.96 11.57
CA VAL A 70 -22.36 3.61 11.96
C VAL A 70 -21.64 3.67 13.31
N ALA A 71 -22.07 2.85 14.27
CA ALA A 71 -21.45 2.78 15.60
C ALA A 71 -19.98 2.37 15.49
N SER A 72 -19.11 3.03 16.27
CA SER A 72 -17.66 2.77 16.23
C SER A 72 -17.33 1.34 16.65
N LYS A 73 -16.27 0.77 16.07
CA LYS A 73 -15.79 -0.56 16.43
C LYS A 73 -15.42 -0.68 17.90
N ASP A 74 -14.83 0.36 18.49
CA ASP A 74 -14.44 0.36 19.91
C ASP A 74 -15.66 0.27 20.82
N THR A 75 -16.73 1.02 20.50
CA THR A 75 -18.01 0.93 21.21
C THR A 75 -18.61 -0.47 21.08
N VAL A 76 -18.61 -1.05 19.88
CA VAL A 76 -19.13 -2.41 19.64
C VAL A 76 -18.31 -3.44 20.43
N PHE A 77 -16.97 -3.38 20.36
CA PHE A 77 -16.09 -4.32 21.06
C PHE A 77 -16.18 -4.24 22.59
N ALA A 78 -16.27 -3.03 23.14
CA ALA A 78 -16.41 -2.83 24.59
C ALA A 78 -17.68 -3.53 25.11
N ASN A 79 -18.80 -3.42 24.37
CA ASN A 79 -20.06 -4.03 24.75
C ASN A 79 -20.12 -5.55 24.47
N LEU A 80 -19.38 -6.05 23.47
CA LEU A 80 -19.29 -7.50 23.18
C LEU A 80 -18.45 -8.27 24.21
N LYS A 81 -17.37 -7.67 24.73
CA LYS A 81 -16.48 -8.30 25.73
C LYS A 81 -17.18 -8.64 27.04
N GLU A 82 -18.22 -7.89 27.42
CA GLU A 82 -18.98 -8.14 28.65
C GLU A 82 -19.91 -9.37 28.56
N ILE A 83 -20.30 -9.80 27.34
CA ILE A 83 -21.23 -10.93 27.14
C ILE A 83 -20.49 -12.26 27.01
N GLY A 84 -19.26 -12.27 26.46
CA GLY A 84 -18.37 -13.44 26.46
C GLY A 84 -18.85 -14.70 25.71
N LYS A 85 -19.88 -14.59 24.85
CA LYS A 85 -20.45 -15.72 24.09
C LYS A 85 -19.97 -15.76 22.63
N ARG A 86 -19.85 -16.97 22.06
CA ARG A 86 -19.47 -17.22 20.65
C ARG A 86 -20.62 -17.10 19.65
N GLU A 87 -21.85 -17.26 20.10
CA GLU A 87 -23.07 -17.08 19.29
C GLU A 87 -24.07 -16.24 20.08
N TYR A 88 -24.76 -15.33 19.40
CA TYR A 88 -25.67 -14.38 20.01
C TYR A 88 -27.12 -14.75 19.69
N ALA A 89 -27.93 -14.96 20.74
CA ALA A 89 -29.37 -15.09 20.57
C ALA A 89 -30.00 -13.72 20.24
N GLN A 90 -31.16 -13.69 19.60
CA GLN A 90 -31.85 -12.44 19.26
C GLN A 90 -32.07 -11.52 20.48
N GLY A 91 -32.35 -12.10 21.65
CA GLY A 91 -32.50 -11.34 22.90
C GLY A 91 -31.20 -10.68 23.38
N ASP A 92 -30.05 -11.32 23.17
CA ASP A 92 -28.73 -10.76 23.49
C ASP A 92 -28.41 -9.59 22.54
N ILE A 93 -28.70 -9.74 21.25
CA ILE A 93 -28.51 -8.70 20.22
C ILE A 93 -29.40 -7.48 20.48
N TYR A 94 -30.65 -7.69 20.89
CA TYR A 94 -31.55 -6.61 21.25
C TYR A 94 -31.08 -5.82 22.47
N GLY A 95 -30.62 -6.52 23.51
CA GLY A 95 -30.04 -5.90 24.70
C GLY A 95 -28.80 -5.07 24.36
N LEU A 96 -27.94 -5.59 23.48
CA LEU A 96 -26.75 -4.89 22.99
C LEU A 96 -27.12 -3.63 22.21
N GLY A 97 -28.10 -3.72 21.30
CA GLY A 97 -28.59 -2.58 20.53
C GLY A 97 -29.15 -1.45 21.41
N LYS A 98 -29.94 -1.80 22.44
CA LYS A 98 -30.44 -0.82 23.42
C LYS A 98 -29.31 -0.17 24.22
N LYS A 99 -28.32 -0.94 24.66
CA LYS A 99 -27.19 -0.43 25.45
C LYS A 99 -26.32 0.53 24.63
N MET A 100 -26.13 0.23 23.34
CA MET A 100 -25.38 1.10 22.42
C MET A 100 -26.19 2.29 21.89
N ASN A 101 -27.48 2.39 22.25
CA ASN A 101 -28.40 3.43 21.75
C ASN A 101 -28.48 3.49 20.21
N VAL A 102 -28.47 2.33 19.54
CA VAL A 102 -28.55 2.22 18.07
C VAL A 102 -29.96 1.82 17.62
N ASP A 103 -30.32 2.22 16.39
CA ASP A 103 -31.62 1.90 15.78
C ASP A 103 -31.64 0.49 15.18
N PHE A 104 -30.53 0.08 14.57
CA PHE A 104 -30.42 -1.22 13.92
C PHE A 104 -29.14 -1.93 14.33
N VAL A 105 -29.21 -3.26 14.40
CA VAL A 105 -28.03 -4.12 14.60
C VAL A 105 -27.94 -5.12 13.46
N VAL A 106 -26.76 -5.20 12.84
CA VAL A 106 -26.40 -6.17 11.80
C VAL A 106 -25.42 -7.18 12.39
N TRP A 107 -25.71 -8.46 12.25
CA TRP A 107 -24.81 -9.55 12.63
C TRP A 107 -25.01 -10.76 11.71
N GLY A 108 -24.07 -11.69 11.69
CA GLY A 108 -24.16 -12.82 10.79
C GLY A 108 -22.99 -13.77 10.89
N SER A 109 -22.88 -14.64 9.89
CA SER A 109 -21.77 -15.55 9.72
C SER A 109 -21.19 -15.50 8.31
N ILE A 110 -19.93 -15.87 8.20
CA ILE A 110 -19.20 -16.08 6.94
C ILE A 110 -18.83 -17.54 6.88
N THR A 111 -19.28 -18.24 5.85
CA THR A 111 -18.98 -19.66 5.65
C THR A 111 -18.13 -19.84 4.41
N LYS A 112 -16.99 -20.49 4.53
CA LYS A 112 -16.14 -20.85 3.39
C LYS A 112 -16.04 -22.36 3.25
N ILE A 113 -16.44 -22.87 2.09
CA ILE A 113 -16.35 -24.29 1.71
C ILE A 113 -15.65 -24.39 0.36
N GLY A 114 -14.43 -24.96 0.37
CA GLY A 114 -13.58 -24.98 -0.83
C GLY A 114 -13.29 -23.55 -1.30
N ASN A 115 -13.62 -23.27 -2.57
CA ASN A 115 -13.45 -21.93 -3.15
C ASN A 115 -14.67 -21.02 -2.96
N ASN A 116 -15.79 -21.52 -2.44
CA ASN A 116 -17.02 -20.73 -2.30
C ASN A 116 -17.08 -20.04 -0.93
N VAL A 117 -17.49 -18.77 -0.93
CA VAL A 117 -17.73 -18.00 0.29
C VAL A 117 -19.17 -17.51 0.31
N SER A 118 -19.90 -17.82 1.38
CA SER A 118 -21.23 -17.26 1.69
C SER A 118 -21.16 -16.33 2.88
N ILE A 119 -21.97 -15.29 2.83
CA ILE A 119 -22.17 -14.31 3.89
C ILE A 119 -23.66 -14.31 4.22
N ASP A 120 -23.98 -14.72 5.45
CA ASP A 120 -25.33 -14.86 5.95
C ASP A 120 -25.54 -13.85 7.09
N GLY A 121 -26.20 -12.74 6.81
CA GLY A 121 -26.48 -11.69 7.78
C GLY A 121 -27.94 -11.58 8.19
N ARG A 122 -28.13 -10.93 9.32
CA ARG A 122 -29.41 -10.62 9.95
C ARG A 122 -29.40 -9.16 10.37
N LEU A 123 -30.52 -8.48 10.11
CA LEU A 123 -30.76 -7.10 10.48
C LEU A 123 -31.92 -7.06 11.49
N LEU A 124 -31.71 -6.46 12.67
CA LEU A 124 -32.73 -6.27 13.69
C LEU A 124 -32.98 -4.78 13.90
N ASP A 125 -34.26 -4.41 13.90
CA ASP A 125 -34.75 -3.10 14.34
C ASP A 125 -34.96 -3.10 15.86
N ILE A 126 -34.21 -2.25 16.56
CA ILE A 126 -34.22 -2.13 18.03
C ILE A 126 -35.43 -1.32 18.52
N GLY A 127 -35.97 -0.42 17.70
CA GLY A 127 -37.15 0.38 18.03
C GLY A 127 -38.43 -0.44 18.02
N THR A 128 -38.62 -1.28 17.00
CA THR A 128 -39.85 -2.07 16.83
C THR A 128 -39.78 -3.50 17.38
N TYR A 129 -38.58 -4.01 17.67
CA TYR A 129 -38.32 -5.38 18.13
C TYR A 129 -39.01 -6.46 17.28
N LYS A 130 -39.03 -6.26 15.95
CA LYS A 130 -39.54 -7.24 14.99
C LYS A 130 -38.56 -8.40 14.77
N SER A 131 -39.02 -9.47 14.12
CA SER A 131 -38.15 -10.57 13.71
C SER A 131 -37.02 -10.07 12.80
N PRO A 132 -35.78 -10.57 12.95
CA PRO A 132 -34.66 -10.13 12.15
C PRO A 132 -34.86 -10.48 10.67
N ILE A 133 -34.48 -9.56 9.78
CA ILE A 133 -34.52 -9.77 8.34
C ILE A 133 -33.22 -10.44 7.90
N GLY A 134 -33.33 -11.55 7.17
CA GLY A 134 -32.17 -12.24 6.60
C GLY A 134 -31.68 -11.58 5.32
N ILE A 135 -30.36 -11.37 5.22
CA ILE A 135 -29.68 -10.84 4.04
C ILE A 135 -28.55 -11.82 3.71
N TYR A 136 -28.47 -12.26 2.46
CA TYR A 136 -27.52 -13.28 2.04
C TYR A 136 -26.76 -12.84 0.79
N ALA A 137 -25.49 -13.23 0.72
CA ALA A 137 -24.64 -13.10 -0.46
C ALA A 137 -23.70 -14.30 -0.60
N GLN A 138 -23.42 -14.72 -1.84
CA GLN A 138 -22.46 -15.79 -2.14
C GLN A 138 -21.58 -15.41 -3.33
N SER A 139 -20.34 -15.89 -3.30
CA SER A 139 -19.31 -15.69 -4.32
C SER A 139 -18.54 -16.99 -4.61
N GLN A 140 -18.04 -17.13 -5.83
CA GLN A 140 -17.18 -18.24 -6.25
C GLN A 140 -15.70 -17.81 -6.18
N GLY A 141 -15.23 -17.54 -4.97
CA GLY A 141 -13.84 -17.11 -4.72
C GLY A 141 -13.77 -15.78 -3.98
N LEU A 142 -12.61 -15.49 -3.43
CA LEU A 142 -12.38 -14.24 -2.67
C LEU A 142 -12.34 -13.01 -3.57
N ASP A 143 -11.97 -13.15 -4.85
CA ASP A 143 -11.89 -12.02 -5.78
C ASP A 143 -13.26 -11.44 -6.13
N GLU A 144 -14.31 -12.28 -6.11
CA GLU A 144 -15.69 -11.89 -6.39
C GLU A 144 -16.47 -11.44 -5.15
N ILE A 145 -15.86 -11.48 -3.95
CA ILE A 145 -16.58 -11.17 -2.70
C ILE A 145 -16.89 -9.67 -2.57
N ILE A 146 -16.04 -8.81 -3.15
CA ILE A 146 -16.14 -7.35 -3.06
C ILE A 146 -17.44 -6.80 -3.67
N PRO A 147 -17.82 -7.12 -4.92
CA PRO A 147 -19.10 -6.68 -5.48
C PRO A 147 -20.28 -7.23 -4.68
N LYS A 148 -20.17 -8.46 -4.15
CA LYS A 148 -21.23 -9.07 -3.33
C LYS A 148 -21.44 -8.38 -1.98
N ILE A 149 -20.37 -7.88 -1.36
CA ILE A 149 -20.47 -7.06 -0.14
C ILE A 149 -21.14 -5.71 -0.45
N SER A 150 -20.89 -5.15 -1.64
CA SER A 150 -21.52 -3.91 -2.09
C SER A 150 -23.04 -4.10 -2.26
N ASP A 151 -23.47 -5.19 -2.91
CA ASP A 151 -24.88 -5.57 -3.01
C ASP A 151 -25.52 -5.79 -1.63
N PHE A 152 -24.78 -6.42 -0.73
CA PHE A 152 -25.22 -6.71 0.64
C PHE A 152 -25.45 -5.42 1.44
N ALA A 153 -24.51 -4.47 1.40
CA ALA A 153 -24.64 -3.17 2.05
C ALA A 153 -25.80 -2.36 1.47
N GLN A 154 -25.99 -2.40 0.14
CA GLN A 154 -27.10 -1.71 -0.51
C GLN A 154 -28.47 -2.29 -0.12
N ARG A 155 -28.56 -3.61 0.10
CA ARG A 155 -29.77 -4.24 0.66
C ARG A 155 -30.06 -3.74 2.06
N ILE A 156 -29.05 -3.67 2.94
CA ILE A 156 -29.21 -3.09 4.29
C ILE A 156 -29.72 -1.65 4.18
N LEU A 157 -29.10 -0.83 3.33
CA LEU A 157 -29.47 0.58 3.14
C LEU A 157 -30.93 0.73 2.69
N THR A 158 -31.34 -0.06 1.71
CA THR A 158 -32.73 -0.11 1.21
C THR A 158 -33.72 -0.43 2.32
N PHE A 159 -33.41 -1.42 3.18
CA PHE A 159 -34.28 -1.79 4.31
C PHE A 159 -34.33 -0.72 5.41
N VAL A 160 -33.21 -0.07 5.70
CA VAL A 160 -33.12 0.92 6.78
C VAL A 160 -33.75 2.26 6.38
N THR A 161 -33.57 2.70 5.13
CA THR A 161 -34.05 4.01 4.64
C THR A 161 -35.47 3.98 4.07
N GLY A 162 -36.09 2.80 3.96
CA GLY A 162 -37.44 2.63 3.41
C GLY A 162 -37.54 2.95 1.91
N GLY A 163 -36.42 3.06 1.21
CA GLY A 163 -36.39 3.27 -0.24
C GLY A 163 -36.94 2.05 -0.99
N SER A 164 -37.80 2.27 -1.98
CA SER A 164 -37.98 1.24 -3.02
C SER A 164 -36.70 1.14 -3.83
N PRO A 165 -36.27 -0.07 -4.23
CA PRO A 165 -35.13 -0.20 -5.14
C PRO A 165 -35.41 0.66 -6.37
N ALA A 166 -34.45 1.52 -6.74
CA ALA A 166 -34.43 2.08 -8.08
C ALA A 166 -34.57 0.89 -9.06
N PRO A 167 -35.42 0.98 -10.10
CA PRO A 167 -35.62 -0.13 -11.00
C PRO A 167 -34.26 -0.54 -11.55
N ALA A 168 -33.85 -1.76 -11.21
CA ALA A 168 -32.85 -2.46 -12.00
C ALA A 168 -33.33 -2.39 -13.44
N SER A 169 -32.46 -1.94 -14.35
CA SER A 169 -32.65 -2.18 -15.77
C SER A 169 -32.94 -3.66 -15.94
N SER A 170 -34.18 -3.96 -16.28
CA SER A 170 -34.69 -5.31 -16.45
C SER A 170 -34.02 -5.95 -17.66
N SER A 171 -32.95 -6.70 -17.45
CA SER A 171 -32.69 -7.84 -18.32
C SER A 171 -33.78 -8.87 -18.01
N THR A 172 -34.71 -9.03 -18.94
CA THR A 172 -35.77 -10.03 -18.92
C THR A 172 -35.22 -11.44 -18.63
N PRO A 173 -35.98 -12.30 -17.94
CA PRO A 173 -35.61 -13.70 -17.81
C PRO A 173 -35.75 -14.38 -19.17
N SER A 174 -34.64 -14.77 -19.78
CA SER A 174 -34.64 -15.68 -20.91
C SER A 174 -35.06 -17.07 -20.43
N THR A 175 -36.16 -17.54 -20.98
CA THR A 175 -36.72 -18.90 -20.89
C THR A 175 -35.65 -19.95 -21.24
N PRO A 176 -35.67 -21.18 -20.65
CA PRO A 176 -34.73 -22.23 -21.06
C PRO A 176 -34.99 -22.60 -22.53
N PRO A 177 -33.96 -22.78 -23.37
CA PRO A 177 -34.18 -23.28 -24.73
C PRO A 177 -34.68 -24.74 -24.66
N PRO A 178 -35.56 -25.17 -25.59
CA PRO A 178 -35.88 -26.57 -25.77
C PRO A 178 -34.64 -27.35 -26.21
N ALA A 179 -34.57 -28.61 -25.80
CA ALA A 179 -33.63 -29.56 -26.36
C ALA A 179 -33.91 -29.77 -27.84
N GLU A 180 -33.03 -29.33 -28.73
CA GLU A 180 -32.98 -29.79 -30.13
C GLU A 180 -31.53 -29.94 -30.63
N THR A 181 -31.21 -31.21 -30.87
CA THR A 181 -30.49 -31.78 -32.02
C THR A 181 -29.14 -31.21 -32.49
N ALA A 182 -28.16 -32.11 -32.44
CA ALA A 182 -26.83 -31.98 -33.01
C ALA A 182 -26.83 -31.60 -34.50
N THR A 183 -26.02 -30.62 -34.86
CA THR A 183 -25.63 -30.30 -36.24
C THR A 183 -24.19 -30.74 -36.54
N PRO A 184 -23.83 -30.98 -37.82
CA PRO A 184 -22.76 -31.91 -38.23
C PRO A 184 -21.32 -31.40 -38.09
N GLN A 185 -21.06 -30.33 -37.35
CA GLN A 185 -19.71 -29.76 -37.21
C GLN A 185 -18.92 -30.32 -36.02
N THR A 186 -19.57 -30.94 -35.04
CA THR A 186 -18.92 -31.56 -33.87
C THR A 186 -18.34 -32.96 -34.12
N LEU A 187 -18.59 -33.55 -35.30
CA LEU A 187 -18.00 -34.84 -35.71
C LEU A 187 -16.69 -34.70 -36.50
N ARG A 188 -16.34 -33.51 -37.00
CA ARG A 188 -15.08 -33.29 -37.74
C ARG A 188 -13.89 -32.97 -36.83
N GLU A 189 -14.09 -32.30 -35.69
CA GLU A 189 -12.99 -32.02 -34.75
C GLU A 189 -12.55 -33.26 -33.95
N LYS A 190 -13.46 -34.19 -33.67
CA LYS A 190 -13.10 -35.46 -33.02
C LYS A 190 -12.41 -36.46 -33.95
N ALA A 191 -12.49 -36.28 -35.27
CA ALA A 191 -11.77 -37.10 -36.25
C ALA A 191 -10.34 -36.60 -36.53
N ILE A 192 -10.04 -35.32 -36.29
CA ILE A 192 -8.71 -34.75 -36.54
C ILE A 192 -7.75 -35.02 -35.37
N ILE A 193 -8.26 -35.09 -34.14
CA ILE A 193 -7.45 -35.37 -32.94
C ILE A 193 -7.07 -36.86 -32.82
N ALA A 194 -7.80 -37.77 -33.51
CA ALA A 194 -7.49 -39.20 -33.52
C ALA A 194 -6.42 -39.62 -34.57
N GLY A 195 -5.98 -38.71 -35.44
CA GLY A 195 -5.08 -39.02 -36.57
C GLY A 195 -3.59 -38.76 -36.36
N MET A 196 -3.17 -38.05 -35.30
CA MET A 196 -1.77 -37.64 -35.10
C MET A 196 -0.92 -38.57 -34.21
N LYS A 197 -1.32 -39.84 -34.10
CA LYS A 197 -0.47 -40.92 -33.56
C LYS A 197 0.01 -41.87 -34.65
N ALA A 198 0.61 -41.34 -35.72
CA ALA A 198 1.47 -42.16 -36.58
C ALA A 198 2.39 -41.32 -37.47
N THR A 199 3.68 -41.66 -37.40
CA THR A 199 4.72 -41.61 -38.45
C THR A 199 5.83 -40.55 -38.39
N LYS A 200 7.04 -41.09 -38.64
CA LYS A 200 8.39 -40.53 -38.60
C LYS A 200 8.75 -39.79 -39.91
N LYS A 201 9.76 -38.91 -39.78
CA LYS A 201 10.72 -38.40 -40.80
C LYS A 201 10.20 -37.40 -41.84
N GLY A 202 10.85 -36.22 -41.85
CA GLY A 202 11.46 -35.66 -43.08
C GLY A 202 10.89 -34.36 -43.65
N THR A 203 11.67 -33.28 -43.48
CA THR A 203 12.06 -32.28 -44.50
C THR A 203 11.09 -31.15 -44.93
N LEU A 204 11.35 -29.98 -44.34
CA LEU A 204 11.50 -28.62 -44.91
C LEU A 204 10.34 -27.83 -45.60
N THR A 205 10.30 -26.57 -45.15
CA THR A 205 9.96 -25.30 -45.83
C THR A 205 8.49 -24.95 -46.08
N ALA A 206 7.91 -24.18 -45.15
CA ALA A 206 7.42 -22.81 -45.40
C ALA A 206 6.87 -22.17 -44.11
N ILE A 207 7.64 -21.22 -43.55
CA ILE A 207 7.29 -20.11 -42.63
C ILE A 207 6.19 -20.37 -41.57
N PRO A 208 6.56 -20.66 -40.31
CA PRO A 208 5.68 -20.47 -39.17
C PRO A 208 5.94 -19.11 -38.51
N ILE A 209 4.85 -18.39 -38.22
CA ILE A 209 4.78 -17.29 -37.26
C ILE A 209 5.39 -17.78 -35.93
N ASN A 210 6.31 -16.99 -35.37
CA ASN A 210 7.09 -17.34 -34.19
C ASN A 210 6.18 -17.75 -33.00
N PRO A 211 6.28 -18.98 -32.45
CA PRO A 211 5.55 -19.40 -31.25
C PRO A 211 6.11 -18.83 -29.94
N ASP A 212 7.18 -18.02 -29.96
CA ASP A 212 7.79 -17.47 -28.74
C ASP A 212 6.99 -16.31 -28.10
N PHE A 213 5.85 -15.91 -28.67
CA PHE A 213 4.95 -14.92 -28.05
C PHE A 213 3.96 -15.55 -27.06
N ILE A 214 4.48 -16.30 -26.08
CA ILE A 214 3.86 -16.42 -24.76
C ILE A 214 5.02 -16.55 -23.77
N SER A 215 5.50 -15.41 -23.28
CA SER A 215 6.44 -15.33 -22.16
C SER A 215 5.84 -16.10 -20.97
N ALA A 216 6.34 -17.30 -20.72
CA ALA A 216 6.02 -18.04 -19.50
C ALA A 216 6.87 -17.43 -18.36
N PRO A 217 6.28 -17.03 -17.22
CA PRO A 217 7.05 -16.56 -16.09
C PRO A 217 7.94 -17.70 -15.58
N GLN A 218 9.25 -17.57 -15.73
CA GLN A 218 10.19 -18.53 -15.16
C GLN A 218 10.06 -18.51 -13.63
N VAL A 219 9.99 -19.72 -13.08
CA VAL A 219 9.64 -20.03 -11.71
C VAL A 219 10.87 -19.86 -10.81
N LEU A 220 10.88 -18.88 -9.92
CA LEU A 220 11.73 -18.92 -8.73
C LEU A 220 11.16 -20.01 -7.79
N ASP A 221 11.83 -21.16 -7.77
CA ASP A 221 11.45 -22.32 -6.95
C ASP A 221 11.67 -22.04 -5.45
N ARG A 222 10.87 -22.67 -4.59
CA ARG A 222 10.75 -22.38 -3.15
C ARG A 222 11.98 -22.80 -2.31
N LYS A 223 13.08 -23.21 -2.94
CA LYS A 223 14.26 -23.82 -2.31
C LYS A 223 15.50 -22.93 -2.22
N ASP A 224 15.54 -21.77 -2.87
CA ASP A 224 16.79 -21.03 -3.11
C ASP A 224 16.85 -19.61 -2.48
N PHE A 225 16.14 -19.37 -1.37
CA PHE A 225 16.24 -18.09 -0.65
C PHE A 225 16.77 -18.27 0.76
N TRP A 226 17.58 -17.30 1.20
CA TRP A 226 18.04 -17.19 2.58
C TRP A 226 17.14 -16.23 3.36
N MET A 227 16.92 -16.50 4.64
CA MET A 227 16.17 -15.63 5.55
C MET A 227 16.86 -15.59 6.91
N SER A 228 16.99 -14.39 7.46
CA SER A 228 17.57 -14.18 8.80
C SER A 228 16.66 -14.71 9.91
N GLN A 229 17.18 -14.72 11.14
CA GLN A 229 16.34 -14.76 12.32
C GLN A 229 15.38 -13.55 12.34
N GLN A 230 14.25 -13.68 13.07
CA GLN A 230 13.34 -12.56 13.26
C GLN A 230 13.99 -11.46 14.12
N LEU A 231 13.95 -10.24 13.60
CA LEU A 231 14.34 -9.03 14.29
C LEU A 231 13.16 -8.53 15.13
N PRO A 232 13.35 -8.19 16.42
CA PRO A 232 12.28 -7.79 17.34
C PRO A 232 11.89 -6.31 17.19
N PHE A 233 11.89 -5.79 15.97
CA PHE A 233 11.56 -4.40 15.64
C PHE A 233 11.11 -4.28 14.19
N GLU A 234 10.42 -3.19 13.86
CA GLU A 234 10.04 -2.85 12.49
C GLU A 234 11.22 -2.22 11.75
N VAL A 235 11.58 -2.80 10.61
CA VAL A 235 12.60 -2.23 9.72
C VAL A 235 11.99 -1.16 8.83
N ARG A 236 12.68 -0.03 8.67
CA ARG A 236 12.27 1.08 7.81
C ARG A 236 13.15 1.32 6.60
N GLY A 237 14.41 0.90 6.69
CA GLY A 237 15.42 1.11 5.66
C GLY A 237 16.54 0.10 5.80
N MET A 238 17.19 -0.23 4.70
CA MET A 238 18.30 -1.17 4.68
C MET A 238 19.28 -0.83 3.55
N ASP A 239 20.57 -0.99 3.84
CA ASP A 239 21.59 -1.09 2.81
C ASP A 239 22.68 -2.10 3.20
N VAL A 240 23.44 -2.56 2.21
CA VAL A 240 24.51 -3.55 2.34
C VAL A 240 25.81 -2.97 1.78
N GLY A 241 26.93 -3.22 2.44
CA GLY A 241 28.24 -2.83 1.91
C GLY A 241 29.35 -2.94 2.94
N ASP A 242 30.57 -3.09 2.45
CA ASP A 242 31.80 -3.00 3.25
C ASP A 242 31.99 -1.57 3.78
N ILE A 243 31.62 -1.35 5.04
CA ILE A 243 31.61 -0.04 5.72
C ILE A 243 32.76 0.09 6.72
N ASN A 244 33.53 -0.97 6.95
CA ASN A 244 34.70 -0.98 7.82
C ASN A 244 36.03 -1.19 7.05
N ALA A 245 35.96 -1.36 5.72
CA ALA A 245 37.05 -1.63 4.79
C ALA A 245 37.80 -2.93 5.09
N ASP A 246 37.11 -3.98 5.56
CA ASP A 246 37.69 -5.31 5.83
C ASP A 246 37.53 -6.30 4.67
N GLY A 247 36.86 -5.89 3.59
CA GLY A 247 36.59 -6.69 2.41
C GLY A 247 35.31 -7.53 2.48
N GLN A 248 34.58 -7.50 3.60
CA GLN A 248 33.26 -8.12 3.75
C GLN A 248 32.17 -7.05 3.86
N ASN A 249 31.01 -7.34 3.31
CA ASN A 249 29.84 -6.50 3.39
C ASN A 249 29.13 -6.68 4.74
N GLU A 250 28.82 -5.56 5.38
CA GLU A 250 27.89 -5.48 6.49
C GLU A 250 26.47 -5.15 5.99
N ILE A 251 25.49 -5.45 6.83
CA ILE A 251 24.08 -5.15 6.60
C ILE A 251 23.68 -4.08 7.61
N VAL A 252 23.34 -2.90 7.11
CA VAL A 252 22.86 -1.78 7.92
C VAL A 252 21.35 -1.71 7.80
N VAL A 253 20.69 -1.63 8.94
CA VAL A 253 19.23 -1.58 9.06
C VAL A 253 18.86 -0.46 10.01
N ILE A 254 17.77 0.25 9.72
CA ILE A 254 17.20 1.25 10.63
C ILE A 254 15.80 0.87 11.09
N ASP A 255 15.50 1.18 12.35
CA ASP A 255 14.12 1.32 12.84
C ASP A 255 13.78 2.83 12.95
N THR A 256 12.78 3.20 13.75
CA THR A 256 12.38 4.60 13.96
C THR A 256 13.51 5.53 14.40
N ASN A 257 14.46 5.05 15.21
CA ASN A 257 15.50 5.90 15.78
C ASN A 257 16.83 5.19 16.09
N ASN A 258 17.01 3.95 15.65
CA ASN A 258 18.23 3.19 15.85
C ASN A 258 18.82 2.76 14.51
N VAL A 259 20.15 2.78 14.44
CA VAL A 259 20.92 2.13 13.39
C VAL A 259 21.47 0.82 13.94
N TYR A 260 21.23 -0.28 13.24
CA TYR A 260 21.77 -1.60 13.54
C TYR A 260 22.73 -2.01 12.43
N ILE A 261 23.90 -2.48 12.83
CA ILE A 261 24.94 -2.93 11.91
C ILE A 261 25.19 -4.40 12.20
N PHE A 262 24.93 -5.24 11.20
CA PHE A 262 25.06 -6.69 11.29
C PHE A 262 26.11 -7.20 10.33
N GLN A 263 26.70 -8.34 10.69
CA GLN A 263 27.44 -9.19 9.75
C GLN A 263 26.70 -10.52 9.62
N ARG A 264 26.52 -10.99 8.38
CA ARG A 264 25.92 -12.32 8.15
C ARG A 264 26.94 -13.40 8.52
N LYS A 265 26.53 -14.33 9.38
CA LYS A 265 27.31 -15.53 9.75
C LYS A 265 26.43 -16.76 9.54
N GLY A 266 26.60 -17.40 8.38
CA GLY A 266 25.76 -18.52 7.96
C GLY A 266 24.29 -18.12 7.83
N THR A 267 23.44 -18.68 8.69
CA THR A 267 21.99 -18.40 8.70
C THR A 267 21.57 -17.24 9.61
N GLN A 268 22.50 -16.66 10.38
CA GLN A 268 22.18 -15.64 11.38
C GLN A 268 22.85 -14.30 11.07
N LEU A 269 22.18 -13.24 11.49
CA LEU A 269 22.74 -11.89 11.56
C LEU A 269 23.40 -11.69 12.92
N ASN A 270 24.72 -11.52 12.94
CA ASN A 270 25.46 -11.16 14.14
C ASN A 270 25.48 -9.64 14.29
N LEU A 271 24.91 -9.10 15.36
CA LEU A 271 24.91 -7.66 15.63
C LEU A 271 26.33 -7.21 16.01
N LEU A 272 26.93 -6.35 15.18
CA LEU A 272 28.23 -5.75 15.45
C LEU A 272 28.09 -4.51 16.33
N GLN A 273 27.16 -3.61 15.98
CA GLN A 273 26.92 -2.38 16.71
C GLN A 273 25.46 -1.95 16.60
N LYS A 274 24.91 -1.44 17.70
CA LYS A 274 23.65 -0.68 17.74
C LYS A 274 23.96 0.76 18.10
N ILE A 275 23.48 1.70 17.31
CA ILE A 275 23.61 3.15 17.55
C ILE A 275 22.22 3.69 17.80
N THR A 276 21.97 4.05 19.06
CA THR A 276 20.67 4.56 19.52
C THR A 276 20.62 6.06 19.30
N GLY A 277 19.63 6.52 18.53
CA GLY A 277 19.25 7.92 18.41
C GLY A 277 18.36 8.38 19.57
N ASN A 278 17.74 9.54 19.41
CA ASN A 278 16.86 10.11 20.42
C ASN A 278 15.43 9.62 20.24
N SER A 279 14.60 9.75 21.27
CA SER A 279 13.18 9.37 21.21
C SER A 279 12.34 10.25 20.28
N TYR A 280 12.86 11.41 19.88
CA TYR A 280 12.21 12.36 18.97
C TYR A 280 12.72 12.24 17.52
N ASP A 281 13.70 11.39 17.26
CA ASP A 281 14.19 11.13 15.90
C ASP A 281 13.19 10.24 15.15
N ASN A 282 13.12 10.45 13.83
CA ASN A 282 12.30 9.67 12.91
C ASN A 282 13.14 9.38 11.67
N TYR A 283 13.85 8.25 11.68
CA TYR A 283 14.68 7.81 10.57
C TYR A 283 13.82 7.34 9.40
N LEU A 284 14.12 7.88 8.22
CA LEU A 284 13.32 7.72 7.01
C LEU A 284 13.95 6.75 6.02
N SER A 285 15.27 6.83 5.85
CA SER A 285 16.06 5.98 4.95
C SER A 285 17.49 5.86 5.43
N VAL A 286 18.18 4.82 4.94
CA VAL A 286 19.62 4.64 5.12
C VAL A 286 20.25 4.22 3.80
N ASP A 287 21.43 4.75 3.50
CA ASP A 287 22.21 4.45 2.30
C ASP A 287 23.70 4.30 2.65
N ILE A 288 24.43 3.51 1.86
CA ILE A 288 25.86 3.26 2.03
C ILE A 288 26.61 3.59 0.73
N ALA A 289 27.55 4.54 0.80
CA ALA A 289 28.54 4.81 -0.24
C ALA A 289 29.74 5.60 0.31
N ASP A 290 30.85 5.59 -0.42
CA ASP A 290 32.01 6.45 -0.17
C ASP A 290 31.83 7.79 -0.91
N ILE A 291 31.14 8.74 -0.27
CA ILE A 291 30.87 10.07 -0.86
C ILE A 291 32.03 11.03 -0.61
N ASN A 292 32.81 10.83 0.45
CA ASN A 292 33.95 11.68 0.76
C ASN A 292 35.26 11.27 0.06
N GLY A 293 35.28 10.09 -0.57
CA GLY A 293 36.36 9.59 -1.42
C GLY A 293 37.58 9.09 -0.63
N ASN A 294 37.40 8.67 0.62
CA ASN A 294 38.50 8.21 1.48
C ASN A 294 38.71 6.69 1.48
N GLY A 295 37.89 5.94 0.74
CA GLY A 295 37.94 4.48 0.64
C GLY A 295 37.17 3.73 1.73
N ILE A 296 36.52 4.42 2.67
CA ILE A 296 35.63 3.85 3.69
C ILE A 296 34.21 4.31 3.38
N LYS A 297 33.31 3.36 3.08
CA LYS A 297 31.92 3.71 2.80
C LYS A 297 31.26 4.28 4.05
N GLU A 298 30.55 5.39 3.88
CA GLU A 298 29.79 6.02 4.95
C GLU A 298 28.38 5.43 5.04
N ILE A 299 27.79 5.48 6.24
CA ILE A 299 26.37 5.22 6.47
C ILE A 299 25.66 6.57 6.53
N ILE A 300 24.80 6.83 5.56
CA ILE A 300 24.05 8.08 5.43
C ILE A 300 22.61 7.82 5.88
N VAL A 301 22.19 8.51 6.94
CA VAL A 301 20.84 8.34 7.53
C VAL A 301 20.04 9.61 7.33
N SER A 302 18.92 9.48 6.62
CA SER A 302 17.94 10.55 6.48
C SER A 302 17.03 10.57 7.71
N ASN A 303 16.97 11.71 8.40
CA ASN A 303 16.26 11.85 9.67
C ASN A 303 15.46 13.15 9.71
N ILE A 304 14.28 13.08 10.31
CA ILE A 304 13.47 14.25 10.63
C ILE A 304 13.07 14.22 12.10
N ASN A 305 13.08 15.37 12.76
CA ASN A 305 12.56 15.56 14.10
C ASN A 305 11.42 16.58 14.00
N LYS A 306 10.18 16.09 14.09
CA LYS A 306 8.96 16.88 13.81
C LYS A 306 9.03 17.46 12.40
N ASP A 307 9.24 18.77 12.26
CA ASP A 307 9.38 19.45 10.96
C ASP A 307 10.82 19.86 10.64
N ILE A 308 11.79 19.48 11.48
CA ILE A 308 13.19 19.83 11.29
C ILE A 308 13.94 18.63 10.75
N VAL A 309 14.37 18.71 9.49
CA VAL A 309 15.25 17.70 8.90
C VAL A 309 16.63 17.82 9.54
N SER A 310 17.12 16.70 10.06
CA SER A 310 18.36 16.63 10.84
C SER A 310 19.10 15.32 10.56
N SER A 311 19.36 15.08 9.28
CA SER A 311 20.09 13.91 8.77
C SER A 311 21.54 13.91 9.23
N PHE A 312 22.19 12.75 9.18
CA PHE A 312 23.56 12.59 9.66
C PHE A 312 24.30 11.49 8.88
N VAL A 313 25.62 11.51 9.01
CA VAL A 313 26.52 10.57 8.33
C VAL A 313 27.45 9.95 9.36
N LEU A 314 27.57 8.62 9.35
CA LEU A 314 28.46 7.83 10.19
C LEU A 314 29.58 7.24 9.35
N GLU A 315 30.76 7.11 9.93
CA GLU A 315 31.90 6.44 9.31
C GLU A 315 32.62 5.57 10.34
N TRP A 316 33.27 4.50 9.89
CA TRP A 316 34.13 3.68 10.72
C TRP A 316 35.42 4.42 11.09
N LYS A 317 35.56 4.79 12.36
CA LYS A 317 36.76 5.46 12.88
C LYS A 317 37.20 4.86 14.21
N GLY A 318 38.46 4.43 14.26
CA GLY A 318 39.07 3.95 15.50
C GLY A 318 38.34 2.74 16.13
N GLY A 319 37.87 1.81 15.29
CA GLY A 319 37.22 0.57 15.75
C GLY A 319 35.74 0.70 16.12
N LYS A 320 35.08 1.81 15.79
CA LYS A 320 33.64 2.01 15.99
C LYS A 320 33.06 2.95 14.93
N PHE A 321 31.77 2.83 14.67
CA PHE A 321 31.05 3.81 13.84
C PHE A 321 30.79 5.08 14.65
N SER A 322 31.21 6.22 14.11
CA SER A 322 31.06 7.54 14.73
C SER A 322 30.51 8.56 13.73
N PRO A 323 29.71 9.55 14.18
CA PRO A 323 29.24 10.61 13.29
C PRO A 323 30.39 11.46 12.75
N ILE A 324 30.37 11.72 11.44
CA ILE A 324 31.28 12.65 10.75
C ILE A 324 30.55 13.91 10.27
N ALA A 325 29.22 13.84 10.15
CA ALA A 325 28.35 14.98 9.92
C ALA A 325 27.03 14.80 10.67
N THR A 326 26.48 15.88 11.21
CA THR A 326 25.20 15.87 11.95
C THR A 326 24.40 17.11 11.60
N LYS A 327 23.09 17.07 11.86
CA LYS A 327 22.16 18.20 11.62
C LYS A 327 22.18 18.69 10.17
N LEU A 328 22.31 17.77 9.23
CA LEU A 328 22.20 18.07 7.80
C LEU A 328 20.73 18.39 7.48
N PRO A 329 20.43 19.57 6.92
CA PRO A 329 19.06 20.04 6.69
C PRO A 329 18.44 19.45 5.40
N TYR A 330 18.79 18.22 5.05
CA TYR A 330 18.42 17.59 3.78
C TYR A 330 17.82 16.20 4.03
N PHE A 331 16.71 15.89 3.36
CA PHE A 331 16.35 14.50 3.11
C PHE A 331 17.40 13.92 2.17
N LEU A 332 18.00 12.79 2.55
CA LEU A 332 19.14 12.23 1.85
C LEU A 332 18.78 10.92 1.16
N ARG A 333 19.29 10.75 -0.07
CA ARG A 333 19.19 9.50 -0.82
C ARG A 333 20.40 9.34 -1.74
N ILE A 334 20.93 8.13 -1.85
CA ILE A 334 21.92 7.81 -2.88
C ILE A 334 21.21 7.26 -4.12
N VAL A 335 21.57 7.82 -5.28
CA VAL A 335 21.29 7.24 -6.60
C VAL A 335 22.62 7.00 -7.31
N TYR A 336 22.60 6.27 -8.41
CA TYR A 336 23.79 6.04 -9.23
C TYR A 336 23.59 6.72 -10.58
N ASP A 337 24.66 7.29 -11.14
CA ASP A 337 24.60 7.79 -12.51
C ASP A 337 24.76 6.66 -13.54
N GLY A 338 24.66 7.01 -14.82
CA GLY A 338 24.85 6.06 -15.92
C GLY A 338 26.22 5.35 -15.94
N SER A 339 27.23 5.88 -15.25
CA SER A 339 28.55 5.23 -15.11
C SER A 339 28.64 4.28 -13.91
N GLY A 340 27.66 4.31 -13.01
CA GLY A 340 27.64 3.52 -11.78
C GLY A 340 28.28 4.21 -10.59
N GLU A 341 28.63 5.49 -10.70
CA GLU A 341 29.16 6.27 -9.58
C GLU A 341 28.02 6.76 -8.66
N PRO A 342 28.20 6.70 -7.33
CA PRO A 342 27.18 7.13 -6.40
C PRO A 342 27.06 8.66 -6.37
N ILE A 343 25.83 9.16 -6.40
CA ILE A 343 25.48 10.57 -6.21
C ILE A 343 24.61 10.68 -4.97
N LEU A 344 25.07 11.43 -3.97
CA LEU A 344 24.25 11.78 -2.82
C LEU A 344 23.32 12.94 -3.19
N LEU A 345 22.02 12.66 -3.21
CA LEU A 345 20.97 13.66 -3.39
C LEU A 345 20.51 14.20 -2.04
N GLY A 346 20.17 15.49 -2.03
CA GLY A 346 19.64 16.21 -0.88
C GLY A 346 18.47 17.10 -1.26
N GLN A 347 17.41 17.06 -0.44
CA GLN A 347 16.23 17.89 -0.60
C GLN A 347 15.90 18.59 0.72
N GLU A 348 15.86 19.92 0.70
CA GLU A 348 15.43 20.72 1.85
C GLU A 348 13.91 20.59 2.02
N ILE A 349 13.43 20.56 3.27
CA ILE A 349 11.99 20.49 3.54
C ILE A 349 11.26 21.73 3.02
N GLY A 350 10.11 21.53 2.40
CA GLY A 350 9.22 22.62 1.98
C GLY A 350 8.44 23.26 3.13
N THR A 351 7.84 24.40 2.80
CA THR A 351 6.95 25.18 3.66
C THR A 351 5.52 24.67 3.66
N GLU A 352 4.98 24.23 2.53
CA GLU A 352 3.62 23.68 2.43
C GLU A 352 3.64 22.14 2.34
N LYS A 353 4.51 21.59 1.49
CA LYS A 353 4.72 20.14 1.33
C LYS A 353 6.18 19.77 1.57
N PRO A 354 6.49 18.64 2.25
CA PRO A 354 7.87 18.27 2.55
C PRO A 354 8.81 18.24 1.33
N PHE A 355 8.30 17.86 0.15
CA PHE A 355 9.10 17.64 -1.06
C PHE A 355 8.88 18.69 -2.16
N GLU A 356 8.45 19.91 -1.82
CA GLU A 356 8.20 20.96 -2.84
C GLU A 356 9.48 21.59 -3.40
N ASN A 357 10.58 21.56 -2.63
CA ASN A 357 11.82 22.22 -3.01
C ASN A 357 12.64 21.40 -4.02
N PRO A 358 13.53 22.05 -4.80
CA PRO A 358 14.38 21.35 -5.75
C PRO A 358 15.40 20.41 -5.08
N ILE A 359 15.69 19.30 -5.76
CA ILE A 359 16.72 18.34 -5.35
C ILE A 359 18.09 18.85 -5.82
N HIS A 360 19.07 18.75 -4.94
CA HIS A 360 20.47 19.11 -5.21
C HIS A 360 21.37 17.91 -4.97
N GLU A 361 22.55 17.93 -5.57
CA GLU A 361 23.66 17.10 -5.12
C GLU A 361 24.15 17.58 -3.76
N ILE A 362 24.55 16.67 -2.88
CA ILE A 362 25.26 16.99 -1.64
C ILE A 362 26.68 16.43 -1.78
N VAL A 363 27.67 17.31 -1.71
CA VAL A 363 29.07 16.99 -1.97
C VAL A 363 29.90 17.18 -0.71
N TRP A 364 30.95 16.37 -0.54
CA TRP A 364 31.98 16.63 0.44
C TRP A 364 33.00 17.63 -0.13
N ASP A 365 33.21 18.75 0.56
CA ASP A 365 34.15 19.80 0.11
C ASP A 365 35.59 19.63 0.66
N GLY A 366 35.87 18.49 1.31
CA GLY A 366 37.10 18.25 2.07
C GLY A 366 36.94 18.48 3.58
N THR A 367 35.91 19.21 4.01
CA THR A 367 35.67 19.54 5.42
C THR A 367 34.25 19.24 5.90
N ALA A 368 33.24 19.40 5.04
CA ALA A 368 31.84 19.22 5.36
C ALA A 368 31.02 18.82 4.14
N TYR A 369 29.88 18.16 4.38
CA TYR A 369 28.86 17.96 3.36
C TYR A 369 28.13 19.27 3.09
N ARG A 370 28.08 19.69 1.82
CA ARG A 370 27.46 20.94 1.37
C ARG A 370 26.55 20.72 0.18
N LYS A 371 25.57 21.61 0.04
CA LYS A 371 24.71 21.69 -1.15
C LYS A 371 25.56 22.05 -2.37
N GLY A 372 25.57 21.14 -3.34
CA GLY A 372 26.20 21.26 -4.64
C GLY A 372 25.20 21.72 -5.71
N LYS A 373 25.35 21.16 -6.91
CA LYS A 373 24.55 21.56 -8.08
C LYS A 373 23.07 21.23 -7.90
N LYS A 374 22.19 22.08 -8.41
CA LYS A 374 20.77 21.74 -8.58
C LYS A 374 20.65 20.64 -9.64
N MET A 375 19.92 19.58 -9.31
CA MET A 375 19.65 18.49 -10.25
C MET A 375 18.52 18.89 -11.19
N ARG A 376 18.65 18.54 -12.47
CA ARG A 376 17.60 18.72 -13.49
C ARG A 376 16.50 17.67 -13.32
N ILE A 377 15.81 17.73 -12.20
CA ILE A 377 14.68 16.89 -11.81
C ILE A 377 13.46 17.79 -11.64
N PRO A 378 12.27 17.41 -12.16
CA PRO A 378 11.05 18.16 -11.93
C PRO A 378 10.89 18.59 -10.46
N THR A 379 10.72 19.90 -10.25
CA THR A 379 10.60 20.44 -8.88
C THR A 379 9.26 20.02 -8.28
N GLY A 380 9.26 19.51 -7.05
CA GLY A 380 8.08 18.92 -6.41
C GLY A 380 8.06 17.39 -6.39
N LEU A 381 8.98 16.72 -7.10
CA LEU A 381 9.22 15.29 -6.89
C LEU A 381 9.97 15.05 -5.59
N SER A 382 9.68 13.92 -4.94
CA SER A 382 10.42 13.45 -3.78
C SER A 382 11.81 12.95 -4.18
N VAL A 383 12.79 13.17 -3.30
CA VAL A 383 14.11 12.53 -3.40
C VAL A 383 14.02 11.01 -3.19
N TYR A 384 12.92 10.52 -2.60
CA TYR A 384 12.61 9.10 -2.45
C TYR A 384 11.80 8.58 -3.63
N GLY A 385 11.91 7.27 -3.93
CA GLY A 385 11.21 6.67 -5.06
C GLY A 385 11.63 7.20 -6.41
N LEU A 386 12.88 7.67 -6.53
CA LEU A 386 13.45 8.27 -7.73
C LEU A 386 14.79 7.61 -8.05
N THR A 387 15.07 7.43 -9.34
CA THR A 387 16.38 7.08 -9.88
C THR A 387 16.64 7.84 -11.18
N LEU A 388 17.91 7.89 -11.59
CA LEU A 388 18.36 8.47 -12.84
C LEU A 388 19.02 7.36 -13.66
N ASP A 389 18.51 7.07 -14.84
CA ASP A 389 19.15 6.07 -15.71
C ASP A 389 18.78 6.29 -17.19
N ASN A 390 19.55 5.66 -18.06
CA ASN A 390 19.33 5.65 -19.50
C ASN A 390 18.38 4.50 -19.85
N LEU A 391 17.22 4.83 -20.44
CA LEU A 391 16.25 3.81 -20.89
C LEU A 391 16.70 3.09 -22.17
N ASP A 392 17.52 3.77 -22.98
CA ASP A 392 18.15 3.23 -24.17
C ASP A 392 19.66 3.39 -24.04
N SER A 393 20.44 2.40 -24.49
CA SER A 393 21.92 2.37 -24.37
C SER A 393 22.64 3.58 -24.99
N ARG A 394 21.95 4.39 -25.78
CA ARG A 394 22.46 5.61 -26.44
C ARG A 394 21.61 6.85 -26.18
N GLY A 395 20.51 6.72 -25.43
CA GLY A 395 19.60 7.81 -25.13
C GLY A 395 20.17 8.70 -24.02
N PRO A 396 19.67 9.94 -23.86
CA PRO A 396 19.98 10.74 -22.69
C PRO A 396 19.36 10.13 -21.43
N GLU A 397 20.04 10.30 -20.29
CA GLU A 397 19.54 9.91 -18.97
C GLU A 397 18.16 10.54 -18.69
N LYS A 398 17.24 9.74 -18.13
CA LYS A 398 15.88 10.13 -17.75
C LYS A 398 15.74 10.19 -16.24
N VAL A 399 14.67 10.84 -15.78
CA VAL A 399 14.21 10.74 -14.39
C VAL A 399 13.12 9.69 -14.34
N ILE A 400 13.34 8.62 -13.59
CA ILE A 400 12.34 7.57 -13.34
C ILE A 400 11.92 7.70 -11.88
N ALA A 401 10.64 7.96 -11.64
CA ALA A 401 10.16 8.23 -10.29
C ALA A 401 8.72 7.75 -10.07
N PHE A 402 8.38 7.45 -8.82
CA PHE A 402 6.99 7.28 -8.41
C PHE A 402 6.29 8.65 -8.29
N ASP A 403 5.02 8.69 -8.69
CA ASP A 403 4.15 9.81 -8.33
C ASP A 403 3.52 9.63 -6.93
N ASP A 404 2.78 10.65 -6.49
CA ASP A 404 2.12 10.71 -5.18
C ASP A 404 1.11 9.57 -4.98
N ASP A 405 0.61 8.98 -6.07
CA ASP A 405 -0.30 7.84 -6.10
C ASP A 405 0.43 6.52 -6.43
N ASP A 406 1.77 6.50 -6.31
CA ASP A 406 2.70 5.40 -6.54
C ASP A 406 2.72 4.81 -7.97
N PHE A 407 2.29 5.56 -8.98
CA PHE A 407 2.50 5.16 -10.37
C PHE A 407 3.94 5.43 -10.79
N LEU A 408 4.53 4.50 -11.52
CA LEU A 408 5.86 4.66 -12.11
C LEU A 408 5.77 5.64 -13.28
N CYS A 409 6.59 6.67 -13.27
CA CYS A 409 6.61 7.71 -14.30
C CYS A 409 8.03 7.90 -14.84
N VAL A 410 8.11 8.25 -16.13
CA VAL A 410 9.35 8.61 -16.83
C VAL A 410 9.26 10.06 -17.26
N TYR A 411 10.28 10.84 -16.90
CA TYR A 411 10.40 12.24 -17.29
C TYR A 411 11.71 12.54 -18.02
N ASP A 412 11.66 13.51 -18.92
CA ASP A 412 12.87 14.21 -19.36
C ASP A 412 13.46 15.06 -18.23
N LYS A 413 14.79 15.17 -18.19
CA LYS A 413 15.49 16.02 -17.20
C LYS A 413 15.13 17.49 -17.38
N THR A 414 14.51 18.09 -16.37
CA THR A 414 13.98 19.46 -16.40
C THR A 414 13.96 20.08 -15.02
N ASP A 415 13.92 21.40 -14.93
CA ASP A 415 13.74 22.14 -13.68
C ASP A 415 12.30 22.62 -13.48
N LYS A 416 11.39 22.27 -14.40
CA LYS A 416 9.98 22.69 -14.36
C LYS A 416 9.27 22.11 -13.12
N PRO A 417 8.36 22.88 -12.48
CA PRO A 417 7.51 22.35 -11.41
C PRO A 417 6.61 21.21 -11.90
N ILE A 418 6.42 20.19 -11.06
CA ILE A 418 5.65 18.99 -11.40
C ILE A 418 4.19 19.30 -11.74
N ASP A 419 3.58 20.30 -11.10
CA ASP A 419 2.22 20.76 -11.37
C ASP A 419 2.08 21.42 -12.76
N LYS A 420 3.19 21.86 -13.37
CA LYS A 420 3.22 22.37 -14.75
C LYS A 420 3.49 21.27 -15.77
N ILE A 421 3.94 20.10 -15.33
CA ILE A 421 4.21 18.93 -16.16
C ILE A 421 2.98 18.02 -16.20
N ARG A 422 2.32 17.79 -15.05
CA ARG A 422 1.12 16.95 -14.90
C ARG A 422 -0.18 17.69 -15.24
N ILE A 423 -0.19 18.39 -16.38
CA ILE A 423 -1.37 19.11 -16.87
C ILE A 423 -2.28 18.23 -17.72
N ILE A 424 -3.58 18.54 -17.71
CA ILE A 424 -4.56 17.91 -18.61
C ILE A 424 -4.17 18.25 -20.06
N GLY A 425 -3.99 17.25 -20.92
CA GLY A 425 -3.47 17.39 -22.28
C GLY A 425 -2.00 17.00 -22.44
N GLY A 426 -1.31 16.67 -21.33
CA GLY A 426 0.07 16.21 -21.33
C GLY A 426 1.10 17.35 -21.42
N SER A 427 2.33 17.03 -21.04
CA SER A 427 3.50 17.88 -21.30
C SER A 427 4.56 17.04 -21.99
N ASN A 428 5.45 17.68 -22.75
CA ASN A 428 6.54 16.99 -23.42
C ASN A 428 7.53 16.37 -22.43
N GLU A 429 7.59 16.89 -21.19
CA GLU A 429 8.50 16.39 -20.18
C GLU A 429 8.03 15.10 -19.50
N LEU A 430 6.72 14.79 -19.48
CA LEU A 430 6.21 13.50 -19.01
C LEU A 430 6.13 12.55 -20.20
N LEU A 431 7.07 11.60 -20.27
CA LEU A 431 7.19 10.68 -21.40
C LEU A 431 6.26 9.47 -21.26
N TRP A 432 6.10 8.97 -20.04
CA TRP A 432 5.30 7.77 -19.78
C TRP A 432 4.86 7.71 -18.32
N LYS A 433 3.71 7.08 -18.08
CA LYS A 433 3.17 6.76 -16.76
C LYS A 433 2.56 5.36 -16.82
N SER A 434 2.82 4.54 -15.79
CA SER A 434 2.25 3.21 -15.68
C SER A 434 0.73 3.23 -15.54
N ASP A 435 0.08 2.16 -15.97
CA ASP A 435 -1.35 1.91 -15.79
C ASP A 435 -1.68 1.31 -14.42
N GLU A 436 -0.69 0.71 -13.76
CA GLU A 436 -0.78 0.19 -12.41
C GLU A 436 0.18 0.86 -11.42
N GLN A 437 -0.13 0.70 -10.13
CA GLN A 437 0.67 1.23 -9.04
C GLN A 437 1.76 0.22 -8.63
N PHE A 438 2.96 0.74 -8.42
CA PHE A 438 4.11 0.00 -7.88
C PHE A 438 4.51 0.60 -6.54
N GLY A 439 5.66 0.24 -5.98
CA GLY A 439 6.12 0.74 -4.69
C GLY A 439 5.10 0.51 -3.57
N GLY A 440 4.73 1.59 -2.89
CA GLY A 440 3.89 1.58 -1.68
C GLY A 440 4.75 1.46 -0.43
N SER A 441 4.50 2.32 0.55
CA SER A 441 5.27 2.40 1.80
C SER A 441 4.36 2.59 3.01
N ASN A 442 4.73 2.00 4.15
CA ASN A 442 4.15 2.31 5.46
C ASN A 442 4.94 3.42 6.18
N ASN A 443 6.13 3.78 5.69
CA ASN A 443 6.93 4.85 6.24
C ASN A 443 6.44 6.19 5.66
N PHE A 444 6.21 7.19 6.52
CA PHE A 444 5.68 8.48 6.11
C PHE A 444 6.12 9.60 7.04
N ILE A 445 5.99 10.83 6.56
CA ILE A 445 6.07 12.06 7.34
C ILE A 445 4.65 12.57 7.58
N GLU A 446 4.35 12.88 8.83
CA GLU A 446 3.17 13.64 9.25
C GLU A 446 3.61 15.07 9.59
N PRO A 447 3.08 16.11 8.92
CA PRO A 447 3.42 17.51 9.23
C PRO A 447 3.03 17.89 10.68
N TYR A 448 3.89 18.61 11.41
CA TYR A 448 3.70 18.96 12.82
C TYR A 448 3.38 20.47 13.05
N GLY A 449 2.19 20.93 12.65
CA GLY A 449 1.49 22.03 13.37
C GLY A 449 1.38 23.45 12.75
N SER A 450 0.40 24.17 13.31
CA SER A 450 0.03 25.61 13.30
C SER A 450 -0.53 26.31 12.04
N TYR A 451 -0.06 26.04 10.82
CA TYR A 451 -0.46 26.84 9.65
C TYR A 451 -1.53 26.21 8.74
N MET A 452 -1.92 24.97 9.05
CA MET A 452 -2.88 24.22 8.26
C MET A 452 -4.22 24.07 8.99
N GLY A 453 -5.31 24.30 8.27
CA GLY A 453 -6.67 24.10 8.76
C GLY A 453 -6.91 22.63 9.16
N ASP A 454 -7.93 22.34 9.96
CA ASP A 454 -8.22 20.99 10.48
C ASP A 454 -8.32 19.91 9.39
N THR A 455 -8.60 20.28 8.14
CA THR A 455 -8.73 19.36 7.00
C THR A 455 -7.38 18.90 6.41
N GLU A 456 -6.30 19.66 6.64
CA GLU A 456 -4.95 19.41 6.08
C GLU A 456 -4.00 18.73 7.09
N ARG A 457 -4.37 18.70 8.38
CA ARG A 457 -3.64 18.00 9.46
C ARG A 457 -3.61 16.47 9.32
N GLU A 458 -4.28 15.93 8.30
CA GLU A 458 -4.43 14.49 8.07
C GLU A 458 -3.69 13.98 6.81
N LEU A 459 -2.75 14.78 6.26
CA LEU A 459 -1.95 14.40 5.10
C LEU A 459 -0.68 13.62 5.52
N ARG A 460 -0.51 12.42 4.97
CA ARG A 460 0.71 11.60 5.09
C ARG A 460 1.52 11.68 3.81
N PHE A 461 2.81 12.01 3.93
CA PHE A 461 3.75 11.99 2.82
C PHE A 461 4.59 10.72 2.91
N PHE A 462 4.28 9.73 2.09
CA PHE A 462 4.94 8.44 2.12
C PHE A 462 6.36 8.50 1.58
N ILE A 463 7.26 7.73 2.20
CA ILE A 463 8.64 7.57 1.76
C ILE A 463 8.67 6.40 0.79
N ASN A 464 8.61 6.70 -0.51
CA ASN A 464 8.57 5.67 -1.54
C ASN A 464 9.84 4.80 -1.54
N PRO A 465 9.70 3.47 -1.74
CA PRO A 465 10.85 2.58 -1.86
C PRO A 465 11.68 2.95 -3.09
N ARG A 466 12.96 2.59 -3.10
CA ARG A 466 13.86 2.89 -4.23
C ARG A 466 13.40 2.20 -5.52
N ILE A 467 13.94 2.66 -6.65
CA ILE A 467 13.85 2.04 -7.97
C ILE A 467 15.28 1.65 -8.30
N LEU A 468 15.55 0.35 -8.45
CA LEU A 468 16.91 -0.14 -8.68
C LEU A 468 17.05 -0.60 -10.13
N THR A 469 18.19 -0.31 -10.73
CA THR A 469 18.52 -0.76 -12.08
C THR A 469 19.71 -1.71 -12.02
N TYR A 470 19.61 -2.83 -12.71
CA TYR A 470 20.65 -3.85 -12.72
C TYR A 470 20.55 -4.69 -13.99
N ASP A 471 21.69 -4.99 -14.61
CA ASP A 471 21.78 -5.89 -15.77
C ASP A 471 21.74 -7.35 -15.29
N THR A 472 20.53 -7.89 -15.21
CA THR A 472 20.24 -9.23 -14.67
C THR A 472 20.61 -10.36 -15.63
N ASN A 473 20.61 -10.10 -16.94
CA ASN A 473 20.88 -11.07 -17.99
C ASN A 473 22.31 -10.96 -18.58
N LYS A 474 23.06 -9.92 -18.21
CA LYS A 474 24.42 -9.59 -18.67
C LYS A 474 24.51 -9.24 -20.16
N ASP A 475 23.46 -8.64 -20.73
CA ASP A 475 23.41 -8.20 -22.12
C ASP A 475 23.92 -6.75 -22.33
N GLY A 476 24.27 -6.06 -21.23
CA GLY A 476 24.74 -4.67 -21.23
C GLY A 476 23.63 -3.63 -21.10
N LYS A 477 22.36 -4.04 -20.97
CA LYS A 477 21.23 -3.19 -20.62
C LYS A 477 20.80 -3.48 -19.20
N LYS A 478 20.42 -2.43 -18.47
CA LYS A 478 19.90 -2.60 -17.11
C LYS A 478 18.39 -2.79 -17.15
N GLU A 479 17.90 -3.83 -16.48
CA GLU A 479 16.49 -3.93 -16.13
C GLU A 479 16.18 -3.16 -14.85
N PHE A 480 14.89 -2.86 -14.65
CA PHE A 480 14.37 -2.13 -13.51
C PHE A 480 13.76 -3.10 -12.53
N ILE A 481 14.41 -3.28 -11.38
CA ILE A 481 13.86 -4.03 -10.27
C ILE A 481 13.08 -3.08 -9.40
N ILE A 482 11.78 -3.37 -9.24
CA ILE A 482 10.88 -2.59 -8.40
C ILE A 482 10.02 -3.50 -7.55
N ILE A 483 9.59 -3.00 -6.40
CA ILE A 483 8.66 -3.73 -5.54
C ILE A 483 7.24 -3.23 -5.75
N LYS A 484 6.27 -4.07 -5.40
CA LYS A 484 4.85 -3.74 -5.31
C LYS A 484 4.30 -4.28 -4.00
N ASN A 485 4.13 -3.40 -3.02
CA ASN A 485 3.47 -3.75 -1.78
C ASN A 485 1.95 -3.81 -2.01
N LEU A 486 1.35 -4.92 -1.61
CA LEU A 486 -0.05 -5.28 -1.81
C LEU A 486 -0.85 -4.97 -0.54
N SER A 487 -1.84 -4.09 -0.68
CA SER A 487 -2.72 -3.68 0.41
C SER A 487 -3.91 -4.63 0.51
N ALA A 488 -4.19 -5.14 1.71
CA ALA A 488 -5.38 -5.97 1.94
C ALA A 488 -6.70 -5.21 1.72
N THR A 489 -6.67 -3.88 1.82
CA THR A 489 -7.81 -2.97 1.63
C THR A 489 -7.80 -2.28 0.27
N GLY A 490 -6.85 -2.62 -0.61
CA GLY A 490 -6.50 -1.82 -1.78
C GLY A 490 -5.84 -0.49 -1.40
N ARG A 491 -5.41 0.32 -2.38
CA ARG A 491 -4.85 1.66 -2.14
C ARG A 491 -5.91 2.77 -2.19
N LEU A 492 -7.18 2.38 -1.95
CA LEU A 492 -8.36 3.25 -2.07
C LEU A 492 -8.42 4.36 -1.00
N PHE A 493 -7.76 4.16 0.15
CA PHE A 493 -7.68 5.15 1.21
C PHE A 493 -6.30 5.80 1.24
N LYS A 494 -6.21 7.10 0.94
CA LYS A 494 -4.95 7.87 0.99
C LYS A 494 -4.28 7.85 2.38
N LYS A 495 -5.06 7.63 3.44
CA LYS A 495 -4.64 7.77 4.84
C LYS A 495 -4.15 6.46 5.48
N THR A 496 -4.65 5.31 5.04
CA THR A 496 -4.39 4.02 5.70
C THR A 496 -3.98 2.99 4.67
N ARG A 497 -2.68 2.99 4.33
CA ARG A 497 -2.07 1.96 3.52
C ARG A 497 -1.65 0.83 4.48
N LEU A 498 -2.36 -0.31 4.46
CA LEU A 498 -1.97 -1.50 5.24
C LEU A 498 -1.47 -2.56 4.28
N PHE A 499 -0.16 -2.59 4.06
CA PHE A 499 0.47 -3.61 3.23
C PHE A 499 0.68 -4.89 4.03
N THR A 500 0.19 -6.01 3.49
CA THR A 500 0.28 -7.33 4.14
C THR A 500 1.08 -8.35 3.33
N ALA A 501 1.42 -7.99 2.10
CA ALA A 501 2.18 -8.80 1.18
C ALA A 501 2.91 -7.92 0.19
N ALA A 502 3.84 -8.50 -0.54
CA ALA A 502 4.61 -7.80 -1.56
C ALA A 502 4.98 -8.72 -2.72
N GLU A 503 5.36 -8.11 -3.83
CA GLU A 503 5.90 -8.76 -5.02
C GLU A 503 7.11 -7.95 -5.49
N VAL A 504 8.08 -8.60 -6.12
CA VAL A 504 9.22 -7.95 -6.79
C VAL A 504 9.07 -8.19 -8.29
N TYR A 505 9.23 -7.13 -9.06
CA TYR A 505 9.10 -7.11 -10.52
C TYR A 505 10.46 -6.78 -11.14
N ASN A 506 10.77 -7.44 -12.24
CA ASN A 506 11.82 -7.05 -13.18
C ASN A 506 11.13 -6.52 -14.43
N LEU A 507 11.37 -5.25 -14.73
CA LEU A 507 10.80 -4.56 -15.87
C LEU A 507 11.89 -4.18 -16.86
N GLU A 508 11.56 -4.21 -18.14
CA GLU A 508 12.41 -3.71 -19.22
C GLU A 508 11.69 -2.61 -19.98
N TRP A 509 12.44 -1.65 -20.50
CA TRP A 509 11.91 -0.60 -21.35
C TRP A 509 11.92 -1.05 -22.82
N ASP A 510 10.75 -1.10 -23.47
CA ASP A 510 10.60 -1.58 -24.86
C ASP A 510 10.61 -0.45 -25.91
N GLY A 511 10.77 0.81 -25.48
CA GLY A 511 10.69 2.00 -26.32
C GLY A 511 9.36 2.75 -26.21
N MET A 512 8.27 2.08 -25.81
CA MET A 512 6.95 2.69 -25.58
C MET A 512 6.58 2.74 -24.10
N GLY A 513 7.05 1.78 -23.31
CA GLY A 513 6.76 1.69 -21.89
C GLY A 513 7.59 0.62 -21.20
N PHE A 514 7.30 0.40 -19.92
CA PHE A 514 7.85 -0.73 -19.20
C PHE A 514 7.03 -2.00 -19.44
N VAL A 515 7.70 -3.09 -19.74
CA VAL A 515 7.14 -4.44 -19.88
C VAL A 515 7.69 -5.35 -18.78
N GLU A 516 6.84 -6.24 -18.25
CA GLU A 516 7.25 -7.22 -17.23
C GLU A 516 8.03 -8.37 -17.88
N ASN A 517 9.29 -8.54 -17.46
CA ASN A 517 10.07 -9.72 -17.81
C ASN A 517 9.73 -10.89 -16.89
N TRP A 518 9.71 -10.63 -15.58
CA TRP A 518 9.25 -11.58 -14.58
C TRP A 518 8.82 -10.87 -13.29
N ARG A 519 8.07 -11.58 -12.46
CA ARG A 519 7.77 -11.19 -11.09
C ARG A 519 7.87 -12.36 -10.12
N THR A 520 8.11 -12.08 -8.85
CA THR A 520 8.08 -13.11 -7.80
C THR A 520 6.65 -13.56 -7.53
N LYS A 521 6.49 -14.73 -6.91
CA LYS A 521 5.24 -15.05 -6.21
C LYS A 521 5.01 -14.02 -5.09
N LYS A 522 3.75 -13.89 -4.68
CA LYS A 522 3.37 -13.12 -3.50
C LYS A 522 4.20 -13.54 -2.28
N ILE A 523 4.92 -12.58 -1.72
CA ILE A 523 5.69 -12.67 -0.50
C ILE A 523 4.78 -12.21 0.63
N ASN A 524 4.66 -13.00 1.70
CA ASN A 524 3.90 -12.59 2.88
C ASN A 524 4.74 -11.59 3.68
N GLY A 525 4.17 -10.43 4.01
CA GLY A 525 4.88 -9.33 4.65
C GLY A 525 5.01 -8.09 3.75
N TYR A 526 5.26 -6.95 4.37
CA TYR A 526 5.51 -5.67 3.71
C TYR A 526 7.02 -5.51 3.47
N ILE A 527 7.45 -5.19 2.25
CA ILE A 527 8.85 -4.86 1.98
C ILE A 527 9.07 -3.38 2.30
N ALA A 528 9.87 -3.09 3.33
CA ALA A 528 10.18 -1.74 3.76
C ALA A 528 11.28 -1.08 2.92
N ASP A 529 12.31 -1.85 2.54
CA ASP A 529 13.37 -1.43 1.62
C ASP A 529 14.00 -2.67 0.97
N TYR A 530 14.79 -2.48 -0.08
CA TYR A 530 15.45 -3.58 -0.77
C TYR A 530 16.73 -3.10 -1.49
N GLN A 531 17.62 -4.04 -1.80
CA GLN A 531 18.91 -3.82 -2.44
C GLN A 531 19.23 -4.92 -3.46
N ILE A 532 20.13 -4.61 -4.38
CA ILE A 532 20.75 -5.58 -5.30
C ILE A 532 22.25 -5.61 -5.00
N LYS A 533 22.65 -6.45 -4.05
CA LYS A 533 24.01 -6.47 -3.49
C LYS A 533 24.40 -7.87 -3.01
N ASP A 534 25.70 -8.12 -2.93
CA ASP A 534 26.27 -9.35 -2.37
C ASP A 534 26.15 -9.33 -0.84
N ILE A 535 25.25 -10.14 -0.28
CA ILE A 535 24.99 -10.16 1.17
C ILE A 535 25.77 -11.23 1.94
N ASP A 536 26.29 -12.26 1.27
CA ASP A 536 27.10 -13.32 1.92
C ASP A 536 28.58 -13.33 1.55
N ASN A 537 29.03 -12.35 0.78
CA ASN A 537 30.42 -12.19 0.35
C ASN A 537 30.90 -13.37 -0.50
N ASP A 538 30.00 -13.96 -1.29
CA ASP A 538 30.32 -15.06 -2.20
C ASP A 538 30.68 -14.57 -3.62
N GLY A 539 30.61 -13.25 -3.86
CA GLY A 539 30.86 -12.60 -5.13
C GLY A 539 29.68 -12.61 -6.10
N GLN A 540 28.55 -13.23 -5.74
CA GLN A 540 27.29 -13.16 -6.47
C GLN A 540 26.40 -12.09 -5.86
N ILE A 541 25.53 -11.53 -6.69
CA ILE A 541 24.64 -10.47 -6.29
C ILE A 541 23.25 -11.06 -6.00
N GLU A 542 22.66 -10.67 -4.88
CA GLU A 542 21.31 -11.06 -4.50
C GLU A 542 20.34 -9.88 -4.57
N ILE A 543 19.06 -10.19 -4.76
CA ILE A 543 17.98 -9.29 -4.35
C ILE A 543 17.78 -9.48 -2.84
N VAL A 544 18.13 -8.46 -2.07
CA VAL A 544 18.00 -8.43 -0.61
C VAL A 544 16.77 -7.60 -0.24
N LEU A 545 15.87 -8.17 0.54
CA LEU A 545 14.63 -7.54 1.00
C LEU A 545 14.64 -7.34 2.52
N ALA A 546 14.26 -6.15 2.96
CA ALA A 546 13.93 -5.86 4.35
C ALA A 546 12.42 -6.06 4.55
N LEU A 547 12.04 -7.22 5.10
CA LEU A 547 10.65 -7.67 5.17
C LEU A 547 10.07 -7.47 6.58
N VAL A 548 8.99 -6.71 6.68
CA VAL A 548 8.18 -6.56 7.91
C VAL A 548 7.11 -7.65 7.90
N LEU A 549 7.19 -8.55 8.88
CA LEU A 549 6.32 -9.72 9.04
C LEU A 549 5.09 -9.42 9.89
N SER A 550 5.19 -8.43 10.79
CA SER A 550 4.09 -7.96 11.63
C SER A 550 3.11 -7.12 10.80
N THR A 551 2.30 -7.77 9.99
CA THR A 551 1.27 -7.09 9.18
C THR A 551 -0.10 -7.26 9.85
N GLY A 552 -0.80 -6.15 10.16
CA GLY A 552 -2.13 -6.18 10.80
C GLY A 552 -2.11 -5.80 12.29
N ILE A 553 -2.96 -6.43 13.11
CA ILE A 553 -3.15 -6.14 14.55
C ILE A 553 -2.13 -6.92 15.41
N SER A 554 -0.86 -6.98 14.97
CA SER A 554 0.21 -7.56 15.80
C SER A 554 0.62 -6.54 16.86
N THR A 555 0.75 -6.95 18.12
CA THR A 555 1.25 -6.10 19.21
C THR A 555 2.78 -6.10 19.30
N GLN A 556 3.45 -6.89 18.45
CA GLN A 556 4.91 -6.98 18.39
C GLN A 556 5.38 -6.80 16.96
N ASP A 557 6.30 -5.87 16.78
CA ASP A 557 6.95 -5.63 15.51
C ASP A 557 7.99 -6.71 15.23
N ARG A 558 7.88 -7.33 14.06
CA ARG A 558 8.77 -8.41 13.62
C ARG A 558 9.18 -8.16 12.20
N SER A 559 10.48 -8.22 11.97
CA SER A 559 11.05 -8.11 10.62
C SER A 559 12.06 -9.22 10.37
N ALA A 560 12.46 -9.41 9.12
CA ALA A 560 13.56 -10.28 8.73
C ALA A 560 14.22 -9.74 7.46
N ILE A 561 15.48 -10.11 7.25
CA ILE A 561 16.16 -9.88 5.98
C ILE A 561 16.05 -11.16 5.16
N VAL A 562 15.65 -11.02 3.90
CA VAL A 562 15.48 -12.13 2.94
C VAL A 562 16.38 -11.87 1.74
N ALA A 563 17.08 -12.87 1.25
CA ALA A 563 17.93 -12.75 0.07
C ALA A 563 17.60 -13.84 -0.97
N TYR A 564 17.40 -13.42 -2.21
CA TYR A 564 17.18 -14.29 -3.37
C TYR A 564 18.38 -14.19 -4.31
N LYS A 565 18.93 -15.33 -4.71
CA LYS A 565 19.99 -15.35 -5.71
C LYS A 565 19.46 -14.92 -7.07
N LEU A 566 20.12 -13.96 -7.70
CA LEU A 566 19.90 -13.64 -9.11
C LEU A 566 20.59 -14.74 -9.93
N ILE A 567 19.83 -15.77 -10.30
CA ILE A 567 20.32 -16.78 -11.24
C ILE A 567 20.29 -16.12 -12.63
N PRO A 568 21.43 -16.03 -13.35
CA PRO A 568 21.43 -15.51 -14.71
C PRO A 568 20.50 -16.35 -15.58
N GLN A 569 19.54 -15.71 -16.26
CA GLN A 569 18.80 -16.40 -17.32
C GLN A 569 19.80 -16.70 -18.45
N LYS A 570 19.84 -17.97 -18.88
CA LYS A 570 20.77 -18.46 -19.91
C LYS A 570 20.28 -18.21 -21.32
#